data_AF-A0A6F8ZDB1-F1
#
_entry.id   AF-A0A6F8ZDB1-F1
#
_cell.length_a   1.000
_cell.length_b   1.000
_cell.length_c   1.000
_cell.angle_alpha   90.00
_cell.angle_beta   90.00
_cell.angle_gamma   90.00
#
_symmetry.space_group_name_H-M   'P 1'
#
loop_
_entity.id
_entity.type
_entity.pdbx_description
1 polymer ?
#
loop_
_entity_poly.entity_id
_entity_poly.type
_entity_poly.pdbx_seq_one_letter_code
_entity_poly.pdbx_strand_id
1 'polypeptide(L)'
;MLDVWDQPAAAAHLDKTAIEHEAARAWVERELSTVDRELAAYAERYGVPHPDGLERLIASGRIDGHPAWEDRLDWGNLLVYRERLVGMAGSRP
;
A
#
# COMPACT_ATOMS: atom_id res chain seq x y z
N MET A 1 12.44 -6.05 30.87
CA MET A 1 11.47 -5.93 29.76
C MET A 1 12.08 -6.71 28.61
N LEU A 2 11.41 -7.76 28.13
CA LEU A 2 11.88 -8.51 26.96
C LEU A 2 11.72 -7.62 25.72
N ASP A 3 12.69 -7.68 24.83
CA ASP A 3 12.62 -7.01 23.54
C ASP A 3 11.55 -7.68 22.67
N VAL A 4 10.83 -6.90 21.86
CA VAL A 4 9.81 -7.44 20.92
C VAL A 4 10.42 -8.45 19.95
N TRP A 5 11.73 -8.38 19.72
CA TRP A 5 12.47 -9.26 18.82
C TRP A 5 12.99 -10.55 19.45
N ASP A 6 13.04 -10.65 20.79
CA ASP A 6 13.66 -11.80 21.47
C ASP A 6 12.92 -13.11 21.16
N GLN A 7 11.59 -13.10 21.18
CA GLN A 7 10.78 -14.29 20.91
C GLN A 7 10.78 -14.67 19.41
N PRO A 8 10.54 -13.75 18.46
CA PRO A 8 10.66 -14.05 17.03
C PRO A 8 12.06 -14.53 16.62
N ALA A 9 13.13 -13.90 17.13
CA ALA A 9 14.52 -14.29 16.84
C ALA A 9 14.79 -15.74 17.26
N ALA A 10 14.41 -16.09 18.50
CA ALA A 10 14.56 -17.45 19.02
C ALA A 10 13.75 -18.47 18.21
N ALA A 11 12.49 -18.14 17.85
CA ALA A 11 11.64 -19.02 17.06
C ALA A 11 12.18 -19.25 15.63
N ALA A 12 12.72 -18.19 15.01
CA ALA A 12 13.28 -18.23 13.67
C ALA A 12 14.73 -18.76 13.62
N HIS A 13 15.38 -18.97 14.78
CA HIS A 13 16.80 -19.31 14.89
C HIS A 13 17.71 -18.26 14.20
N LEU A 14 17.32 -16.99 14.29
CA LEU A 14 18.03 -15.85 13.72
C LEU A 14 18.53 -14.94 14.84
N ASP A 15 19.56 -14.15 14.55
CA ASP A 15 19.90 -13.03 15.43
C ASP A 15 18.88 -11.89 15.31
N LYS A 16 18.97 -10.94 16.24
CA LYS A 16 18.05 -9.82 16.33
C LYS A 16 18.01 -8.98 15.05
N THR A 17 19.18 -8.67 14.48
CA THR A 17 19.28 -7.84 13.27
C THR A 17 18.68 -8.57 12.07
N ALA A 18 18.93 -9.87 11.93
CA ALA A 18 18.37 -10.69 10.87
C ALA A 18 16.84 -10.77 10.96
N ILE A 19 16.26 -10.97 12.16
CA ILE A 19 14.80 -11.00 12.30
C ILE A 19 14.15 -9.62 12.09
N GLU A 20 14.81 -8.53 12.51
CA GLU A 20 14.36 -7.16 12.25
C GLU A 20 14.26 -6.88 10.75
N HIS A 21 15.31 -7.24 9.98
CA HIS A 21 15.31 -7.08 8.54
C HIS A 21 14.26 -7.95 7.85
N GLU A 22 14.13 -9.21 8.26
CA GLU A 22 13.14 -10.12 7.68
C GLU A 22 11.71 -9.66 7.98
N ALA A 23 11.44 -9.23 9.21
CA ALA A 23 10.13 -8.70 9.59
C ALA A 23 9.79 -7.41 8.83
N ALA A 24 10.76 -6.50 8.65
CA ALA A 24 10.57 -5.30 7.85
C ALA A 24 10.27 -5.63 6.39
N ARG A 25 11.01 -6.57 5.78
CA ARG A 25 10.75 -7.03 4.41
C ARG A 25 9.35 -7.63 4.29
N ALA A 26 9.01 -8.58 5.16
CA ALA A 26 7.72 -9.26 5.14
C ALA A 26 6.55 -8.27 5.35
N TRP A 27 6.75 -7.24 6.19
CA TRP A 27 5.78 -6.17 6.37
C TRP A 27 5.60 -5.37 5.08
N VAL A 28 6.67 -4.90 4.44
CA VAL A 28 6.58 -4.14 3.18
C VAL A 28 5.89 -4.95 2.08
N GLU A 29 6.23 -6.23 1.94
CA GLU A 29 5.61 -7.12 0.94
C GLU A 29 4.10 -7.29 1.17
N ARG A 30 3.70 -7.53 2.43
CA ARG A 30 2.29 -7.65 2.81
C ARG A 30 1.53 -6.34 2.58
N GLU A 31 2.15 -5.22 2.93
CA GLU A 31 1.55 -3.90 2.80
C GLU A 31 1.37 -3.54 1.32
N LEU A 32 2.37 -3.80 0.47
CA LEU A 32 2.25 -3.67 -0.98
C LEU A 32 1.09 -4.48 -1.53
N SER A 33 0.95 -5.74 -1.12
CA SER A 33 -0.16 -6.59 -1.57
C SER A 33 -1.53 -6.04 -1.15
N THR A 34 -1.61 -5.41 0.02
CA THR A 34 -2.84 -4.79 0.52
C THR A 34 -3.18 -3.56 -0.32
N VAL A 35 -2.22 -2.66 -0.50
CA VAL A 35 -2.39 -1.44 -1.30
C VAL A 35 -2.74 -1.78 -2.76
N ASP A 36 -2.06 -2.75 -3.37
CA ASP A 36 -2.35 -3.19 -4.74
C ASP A 36 -3.79 -3.68 -4.91
N ARG A 37 -4.33 -4.36 -3.88
CA ARG A 37 -5.73 -4.82 -3.89
C ARG A 37 -6.71 -3.66 -3.79
N GLU A 38 -6.43 -2.67 -2.94
CA GLU A 38 -7.27 -1.48 -2.81
C GLU A 38 -7.27 -0.64 -4.10
N LEU A 39 -6.10 -0.46 -4.71
CA LEU A 39 -5.97 0.22 -6.00
C LEU A 39 -6.75 -0.51 -7.10
N ALA A 40 -6.69 -1.84 -7.14
CA ALA A 40 -7.47 -2.64 -8.07
C ALA A 40 -8.98 -2.49 -7.84
N ALA A 41 -9.42 -2.43 -6.58
CA ALA A 41 -10.83 -2.21 -6.23
C ALA A 41 -11.35 -0.85 -6.72
N TYR A 42 -10.55 0.22 -6.61
CA TYR A 42 -10.91 1.51 -7.19
C TYR A 42 -11.02 1.46 -8.71
N ALA A 43 -10.06 0.80 -9.37
CA ALA A 43 -10.06 0.66 -10.82
C ALA A 43 -11.27 -0.12 -11.34
N GLU A 44 -11.63 -1.20 -10.65
CA GLU A 44 -12.83 -1.99 -10.94
C GLU A 44 -14.11 -1.19 -10.71
N ARG A 45 -14.22 -0.53 -9.55
CA ARG A 45 -15.41 0.24 -9.16
C ARG A 45 -15.76 1.34 -10.15
N TYR A 46 -14.74 2.04 -10.67
CA TYR A 46 -14.95 3.21 -11.53
C TYR A 46 -14.69 2.93 -13.02
N GLY A 47 -14.22 1.73 -13.37
CA GLY A 47 -13.94 1.34 -14.76
C GLY A 47 -12.83 2.16 -15.42
N VAL A 48 -11.93 2.72 -14.62
CA VAL A 48 -10.79 3.54 -15.08
C VAL A 48 -9.51 3.04 -14.43
N PRO A 49 -8.33 3.18 -15.06
CA PRO A 49 -7.09 2.66 -14.49
C PRO A 49 -6.38 3.62 -13.51
N HIS A 50 -6.80 4.89 -13.43
CA HIS A 50 -6.10 5.93 -12.66
C HIS A 50 -7.11 6.96 -12.10
N PRO A 51 -6.84 7.61 -10.95
CA PRO A 51 -7.69 8.65 -10.36
C PRO A 51 -7.98 9.83 -11.29
N ASP A 52 -7.10 10.15 -12.24
CA ASP A 52 -7.38 11.20 -13.24
C ASP A 52 -8.54 10.81 -14.18
N GLY A 53 -8.71 9.51 -14.43
CA GLY A 53 -9.87 8.99 -15.14
C GLY A 53 -11.16 9.27 -14.36
N LEU A 54 -11.12 9.05 -13.05
CA LEU A 54 -12.25 9.29 -12.15
C LEU A 54 -12.64 10.76 -12.11
N GLU A 55 -11.67 11.67 -11.99
CA GLU A 55 -11.92 13.11 -12.04
C GLU A 55 -12.57 13.55 -13.35
N ARG A 56 -12.17 12.99 -14.50
CA ARG A 56 -12.85 13.28 -15.78
C ARG A 56 -14.31 12.82 -15.80
N LEU A 57 -14.61 11.67 -15.18
CA LEU A 57 -15.99 11.20 -15.07
C LEU A 57 -16.83 12.12 -14.19
N ILE A 58 -16.28 12.60 -13.07
CA ILE A 58 -16.94 13.56 -12.18
C ILE A 58 -17.16 14.89 -12.91
N ALA A 59 -16.12 15.44 -13.52
CA ALA A 59 -16.18 16.74 -14.19
C ALA A 59 -17.14 16.76 -15.39
N SER A 60 -17.34 15.62 -16.05
CA SER A 60 -18.29 15.47 -17.15
C SER A 60 -19.72 15.16 -16.69
N GLY A 61 -19.96 15.02 -15.39
CA GLY A 61 -21.27 14.65 -14.82
C GLY A 61 -21.68 13.21 -15.15
N ARG A 62 -20.75 12.35 -15.56
CA ARG A 62 -21.03 10.93 -15.85
C ARG A 62 -21.23 10.10 -14.59
N ILE A 63 -20.69 10.57 -13.46
CA ILE A 63 -20.92 10.01 -12.13
C ILE A 63 -21.13 11.15 -11.14
N ASP A 64 -21.81 10.86 -10.04
CA ASP A 64 -21.98 11.80 -8.95
C ASP A 64 -20.65 12.11 -8.27
N GLY A 65 -20.41 13.40 -8.00
CA GLY A 65 -19.17 13.85 -7.38
C GLY A 65 -18.98 13.36 -5.95
N HIS A 66 -20.04 13.04 -5.21
CA HIS A 66 -19.95 12.41 -3.91
C HIS A 66 -20.53 10.99 -3.98
N PRO A 67 -19.83 9.94 -3.50
CA PRO A 67 -18.54 9.98 -2.78
C PRO A 67 -17.29 9.99 -3.69
N ALA A 68 -17.45 10.07 -5.01
CA ALA A 68 -16.35 9.84 -5.96
C ALA A 68 -15.14 10.78 -5.82
N TRP A 69 -15.33 12.00 -5.30
CA TRP A 69 -14.24 12.93 -5.01
C TRP A 69 -13.34 12.43 -3.88
N GLU A 70 -13.91 11.87 -2.81
CA GLU A 70 -13.17 11.33 -1.67
C GLU A 70 -12.37 10.10 -2.12
N ASP A 71 -13.05 9.18 -2.81
CA ASP A 71 -12.42 8.00 -3.40
C ASP A 71 -11.26 8.37 -4.34
N ARG A 72 -11.39 9.44 -5.15
CA ARG A 72 -10.31 9.93 -6.01
C ARG A 72 -9.10 10.43 -5.21
N LEU A 73 -9.34 11.15 -4.11
CA LEU A 73 -8.28 11.64 -3.24
C LEU A 73 -7.57 10.48 -2.52
N ASP A 74 -8.33 9.55 -1.98
CA ASP A 74 -7.81 8.37 -1.28
C ASP A 74 -7.01 7.47 -2.23
N TRP A 75 -7.50 7.26 -3.45
CA TRP A 75 -6.77 6.54 -4.49
C TRP A 75 -5.43 7.24 -4.81
N GLY A 76 -5.42 8.56 -4.98
CA GLY A 76 -4.19 9.32 -5.19
C GLY A 76 -3.19 9.15 -4.04
N ASN A 77 -3.66 9.19 -2.79
CA ASN A 77 -2.83 8.98 -1.61
C ASN A 77 -2.25 7.55 -1.56
N LEU A 78 -3.03 6.54 -1.92
CA LEU A 78 -2.58 5.15 -1.98
C LEU A 78 -1.51 4.93 -3.05
N LEU A 79 -1.58 5.62 -4.19
CA LEU A 79 -0.52 5.55 -5.21
C LEU A 79 0.81 6.09 -4.67
N VAL A 80 0.78 7.25 -4.01
CA VAL A 80 1.98 7.83 -3.38
C VAL A 80 2.52 6.92 -2.28
N TYR A 81 1.64 6.32 -1.48
CA TYR A 81 2.04 5.38 -0.45
C TYR A 81 2.69 4.12 -1.04
N ARG A 82 2.10 3.56 -2.10
CA ARG A 82 2.65 2.44 -2.84
C ARG A 82 4.06 2.73 -3.36
N GLU A 83 4.29 3.90 -3.95
CA GLU A 83 5.62 4.30 -4.45
C GLU A 83 6.66 4.31 -3.33
N ARG A 84 6.30 4.78 -2.14
CA ARG A 84 7.19 4.72 -0.96
C ARG A 84 7.51 3.28 -0.56
N LEU A 85 6.50 2.41 -0.53
CA LEU A 85 6.70 0.98 -0.24
C LEU A 85 7.61 0.30 -1.27
N VAL A 86 7.43 0.58 -2.56
CA VAL A 86 8.31 0.10 -3.63
C VAL A 86 9.74 0.61 -3.44
N GLY A 87 9.92 1.88 -3.07
CA GLY A 87 11.22 2.46 -2.74
C GLY A 87 11.90 1.76 -1.56
N MET A 88 11.14 1.36 -0.54
CA MET A 88 11.64 0.59 0.60
C MET A 88 12.02 -0.85 0.22
N ALA A 89 11.26 -1.48 -0.67
CA ALA A 89 11.57 -2.83 -1.18
C ALA A 89 12.78 -2.86 -2.14
N GLY A 90 12.97 -1.80 -2.93
CA GLY A 90 14.04 -1.67 -3.93
C GLY A 90 15.37 -1.15 -3.37
N SER A 91 15.34 -0.50 -2.21
CA SER A 91 16.54 -0.07 -1.50
C SER A 91 17.22 -1.27 -0.84
N ARG A 92 17.93 -2.09 -1.64
CA ARG A 92 18.93 -3.00 -1.10
C ARG A 92 20.04 -2.17 -0.43
N PRO A 93 20.46 -2.46 0.81
CA PRO A 93 21.74 -1.98 1.31
C PRO A 93 22.91 -2.55 0.47
#